data_AF-A0A5C9F113-F1
#
_entry.id   AF-A0A5C9F113-F1
#
_cell.length_a   1.000
_cell.length_b   1.000
_cell.length_c   1.000
_cell.angle_alpha   90.00
_cell.angle_beta   90.00
_cell.angle_gamma   90.00
#
_symmetry.space_group_name_H-M   'P 1'
#
loop_
_entity.id
_entity.type
_entity.pdbx_description
1 polymer ?
#
loop_
_entity_poly.entity_id
_entity_poly.type
_entity_poly.pdbx_seq_one_letter_code
_entity_poly.pdbx_strand_id
1 'polypeptide(L)'
;MQPTDNSFLENTIITALAEVLDIDENFISPCDTLKSCGIEQENYGDICDFMEILEDVLGINLGNNIFDTDKTIETIAKEILNDKKMFNIQ
;
A
#
# COMPACT_ATOMS: atom_id res chain seq x y z
N MET A 1 -13.87 -0.62 -10.18
CA MET A 1 -12.90 -1.21 -11.14
C MET A 1 -12.08 -2.23 -10.37
N GLN A 2 -11.86 -3.45 -10.86
CA GLN A 2 -10.89 -4.33 -10.21
C GLN A 2 -9.47 -3.84 -10.55
N PRO A 3 -8.51 -3.82 -9.61
CA PRO A 3 -7.12 -3.58 -9.94
C PRO A 3 -6.63 -4.72 -10.82
N THR A 4 -6.37 -4.46 -12.10
CA THR A 4 -6.10 -5.50 -13.10
C THR A 4 -4.62 -5.83 -13.29
N ASP A 5 -3.70 -5.04 -12.73
CA ASP A 5 -2.25 -5.28 -12.83
C ASP A 5 -1.47 -4.70 -11.64
N ASN A 6 -0.21 -5.14 -11.50
CA ASN A 6 0.68 -4.76 -10.40
C ASN A 6 0.98 -3.26 -10.40
N SER A 7 1.12 -2.65 -11.58
CA SER A 7 1.41 -1.23 -11.74
C SER A 7 0.30 -0.33 -11.21
N PHE A 8 -0.97 -0.72 -11.39
CA PHE A 8 -2.08 0.02 -10.79
C PHE A 8 -2.01 0.01 -9.26
N LEU A 9 -1.70 -1.14 -8.65
CA LEU A 9 -1.57 -1.26 -7.20
C LEU A 9 -0.38 -0.48 -6.66
N GLU A 10 0.78 -0.58 -7.32
CA GLU A 10 1.97 0.22 -6.98
C GLU A 10 1.66 1.71 -6.99
N ASN A 11 1.03 2.22 -8.05
CA ASN A 11 0.67 3.64 -8.14
C ASN A 11 -0.34 4.05 -7.07
N THR A 12 -1.33 3.19 -6.77
CA THR A 12 -2.32 3.47 -5.72
C THR A 12 -1.64 3.58 -4.34
N ILE A 13 -0.72 2.66 -4.04
CA ILE A 13 0.07 2.69 -2.81
C ILE A 13 0.93 3.95 -2.74
N ILE A 14 1.61 4.31 -3.84
CA ILE A 14 2.44 5.50 -3.93
C ILE A 14 1.61 6.76 -3.66
N THR A 15 0.45 6.91 -4.30
CA THR A 15 -0.43 8.07 -4.09
C THR A 15 -0.92 8.14 -2.65
N ALA A 16 -1.34 7.02 -2.04
CA ALA A 16 -1.78 6.99 -0.64
C ALA A 16 -0.63 7.35 0.33
N LEU A 17 0.59 6.86 0.07
CA LEU A 17 1.77 7.22 0.88
C LEU A 17 2.12 8.71 0.74
N ALA A 18 2.09 9.23 -0.48
CA ALA A 18 2.35 10.64 -0.75
C ALA A 18 1.36 11.55 -0.02
N GLU A 19 0.07 11.16 0.03
CA GLU A 19 -0.98 11.88 0.76
C GLU A 19 -0.73 11.89 2.28
N VAL A 20 -0.41 10.75 2.88
CA VAL A 20 -0.10 10.67 4.33
C VAL A 20 1.15 11.47 4.70
N LEU A 21 2.18 11.39 3.86
CA LEU A 21 3.47 12.01 4.12
C LEU A 21 3.54 13.50 3.71
N ASP A 22 2.50 14.02 3.05
CA ASP A 22 2.47 15.37 2.46
C ASP A 22 3.69 15.64 1.56
N ILE A 23 3.99 14.69 0.67
CA ILE A 23 5.08 14.78 -0.32
C ILE A 23 4.57 14.54 -1.74
N ASP A 24 5.37 14.93 -2.73
CA ASP A 24 5.08 14.62 -4.13
C ASP A 24 5.34 13.12 -4.41
N GLU A 25 4.39 12.45 -5.08
CA GLU A 25 4.47 11.03 -5.43
C GLU A 25 5.72 10.68 -6.27
N ASN A 26 6.30 11.64 -6.99
CA ASN A 26 7.52 11.44 -7.78
C ASN A 26 8.78 11.19 -6.93
N PHE A 27 8.70 11.38 -5.60
CA PHE A 27 9.78 11.03 -4.68
C PHE A 27 9.73 9.57 -4.19
N ILE A 28 8.68 8.83 -4.56
CA ILE A 28 8.46 7.45 -4.12
C ILE A 28 8.59 6.51 -5.32
N SER A 29 9.39 5.46 -5.15
CA SER A 29 9.62 4.41 -6.14
C SER A 29 9.00 3.08 -5.69
N PRO A 30 8.55 2.19 -6.61
CA PRO A 30 8.12 0.85 -6.26
C PRO A 30 9.14 0.01 -5.46
N CYS A 31 10.43 0.35 -5.57
CA CYS A 31 11.52 -0.29 -4.83
C CYS A 31 11.69 0.24 -3.40
N ASP A 32 11.07 1.36 -3.07
CA ASP A 32 11.15 1.95 -1.73
C ASP A 32 10.30 1.14 -0.75
N THR A 33 10.75 1.13 0.50
CA THR A 33 9.99 0.59 1.63
C THR A 33 9.28 1.73 2.34
N LEU A 34 8.23 1.40 3.10
CA LEU A 34 7.53 2.37 3.94
C LEU A 34 8.49 3.09 4.88
N LYS A 35 9.46 2.35 5.42
CA LYS A 35 10.52 2.87 6.26
C LYS A 35 11.44 3.85 5.54
N SER A 36 11.82 3.60 4.28
CA SER A 36 12.61 4.58 3.52
C SER A 36 11.82 5.84 3.18
N CYS A 37 10.49 5.76 3.11
CA CYS A 37 9.61 6.90 2.95
C CYS A 37 9.34 7.67 4.27
N GLY A 38 9.80 7.16 5.41
CA GLY A 38 9.64 7.81 6.72
C GLY A 38 8.53 7.22 7.60
N ILE A 39 7.82 6.19 7.15
CA ILE A 39 6.84 5.46 7.96
C ILE A 39 7.57 4.39 8.78
N GLU A 40 7.79 4.67 10.05
CA GLU A 40 8.38 3.73 11.00
C GLU A 40 7.31 2.86 11.66
N GLN A 41 7.65 1.60 11.97
CA GLN A 41 6.73 0.67 12.63
C GLN A 41 6.20 1.17 13.99
N GLU A 42 6.94 2.08 14.64
CA GLU A 42 6.55 2.69 15.90
C GLU A 42 5.55 3.85 15.72
N ASN A 43 5.47 4.41 14.51
CA ASN A 43 4.47 5.42 14.17
C ASN A 43 3.18 4.76 13.63
N TYR A 44 2.41 4.21 14.56
CA TYR A 44 1.12 3.57 14.26
C TYR A 44 0.11 4.52 13.60
N GLY A 45 0.24 5.84 13.79
CA GLY A 45 -0.67 6.83 13.19
C GLY A 45 -0.58 6.82 11.67
N ASP A 46 0.62 7.05 11.13
CA ASP A 46 0.86 7.08 9.69
C ASP A 46 0.47 5.76 9.01
N ILE A 47 0.72 4.62 9.68
CA ILE A 47 0.34 3.30 9.17
C ILE A 47 -1.18 3.17 9.08
N CYS A 48 -1.92 3.58 10.13
CA CYS A 48 -3.38 3.51 10.14
C CYS A 48 -4.00 4.44 9.08
N ASP A 49 -3.51 5.67 8.96
CA ASP A 49 -4.02 6.64 7.99
C ASP A 49 -3.78 6.14 6.55
N PHE A 50 -2.58 5.61 6.29
CA PHE A 50 -2.24 5.00 5.01
C PHE A 50 -3.12 3.79 4.68
N MET A 51 -3.37 2.93 5.67
CA MET A 51 -4.27 1.77 5.52
C MET A 51 -5.69 2.21 5.18
N GLU A 52 -6.23 3.19 5.89
CA GLU A 52 -7.60 3.67 5.69
C GLU A 52 -7.78 4.21 4.27
N ILE A 53 -6.84 5.03 3.79
CA ILE A 53 -6.86 5.56 2.41
C ILE A 53 -6.79 4.42 1.39
N LEU A 54 -5.87 3.47 1.60
CA LEU A 54 -5.67 2.37 0.65
C LEU A 54 -6.88 1.43 0.59
N GLU A 55 -7.50 1.14 1.73
CA GLU A 55 -8.73 0.35 1.82
C GLU A 55 -9.92 1.04 1.13
N ASP A 56 -10.08 2.36 1.34
CA ASP A 56 -11.13 3.16 0.70
C ASP A 56 -10.99 3.18 -0.82
N VAL A 57 -9.78 3.47 -1.33
CA VAL A 57 -9.51 3.53 -2.78
C VAL A 57 -9.67 2.15 -3.43
N LEU A 58 -9.19 1.09 -2.78
CA LEU A 58 -9.25 -0.26 -3.35
C LEU A 58 -10.59 -0.97 -3.11
N GLY A 59 -11.43 -0.46 -2.21
CA GLY A 59 -12.68 -1.08 -1.80
C GLY A 59 -12.49 -2.48 -1.21
N ILE A 60 -11.43 -2.69 -0.43
CA ILE A 60 -11.09 -3.97 0.21
C ILE A 60 -10.73 -3.77 1.67
N ASN A 61 -10.78 -4.86 2.45
CA ASN A 61 -10.15 -4.91 3.76
C ASN A 61 -8.79 -5.62 3.61
N LEU A 62 -7.71 -4.92 3.95
CA LEU A 62 -6.33 -5.41 3.90
C LEU A 62 -5.99 -6.19 5.17
N GLY A 63 -6.62 -5.86 6.30
CA GLY A 63 -6.32 -6.46 7.59
C GLY A 63 -4.90 -6.14 8.09
N ASN A 64 -4.57 -6.63 9.29
CA ASN A 64 -3.38 -6.18 10.02
C ASN A 64 -2.05 -6.82 9.56
N ASN A 65 -2.04 -7.72 8.56
CA ASN A 65 -0.89 -8.58 8.26
C ASN A 65 -0.01 -8.12 7.09
N ILE A 66 -0.41 -7.07 6.36
CA ILE A 66 0.26 -6.72 5.09
C ILE A 66 1.38 -5.68 5.31
N PHE A 67 1.30 -4.90 6.39
CA PHE A 67 2.19 -3.75 6.61
C PHE A 67 3.41 -4.09 7.48
N ASP A 68 4.35 -4.78 6.84
CA ASP A 68 5.74 -4.82 7.26
C ASP A 68 6.46 -3.61 6.62
N THR A 69 6.96 -2.69 7.46
CA THR A 69 7.58 -1.43 6.98
C THR A 69 8.88 -1.64 6.22
N ASP A 70 9.48 -2.84 6.30
CA ASP A 70 10.68 -3.21 5.54
C ASP A 70 10.35 -3.83 4.17
N LYS A 71 9.07 -4.05 3.82
CA LYS A 71 8.67 -4.49 2.48
C LYS A 71 8.68 -3.33 1.49
N THR A 72 9.08 -3.63 0.25
CA THR A 72 8.95 -2.67 -0.85
C THR A 72 7.51 -2.52 -1.27
N ILE A 73 7.17 -1.36 -1.84
CA ILE A 73 5.84 -1.09 -2.42
C ILE A 73 5.46 -2.15 -3.45
N GLU A 74 6.39 -2.56 -4.32
CA GLU A 74 6.19 -3.65 -5.29
C GLU A 74 5.80 -4.97 -4.60
N THR A 75 6.41 -5.28 -3.44
CA THR A 75 6.12 -6.50 -2.68
C THR A 75 4.72 -6.42 -2.07
N ILE A 76 4.36 -5.28 -1.48
CA ILE A 76 3.03 -5.03 -0.92
C ILE A 76 1.95 -5.16 -2.02
N ALA A 77 2.17 -4.55 -3.19
CA ALA A 77 1.27 -4.64 -4.33
C ALA A 77 1.02 -6.11 -4.76
N LYS A 78 2.08 -6.93 -4.82
CA LYS A 78 1.98 -8.35 -5.16
C LYS A 78 1.21 -9.14 -4.12
N GLU A 79 1.41 -8.86 -2.84
CA GLU A 79 0.68 -9.52 -1.75
C GLU A 79 -0.81 -9.19 -1.82
N ILE A 80 -1.17 -7.91 -1.98
CA ILE A 80 -2.57 -7.49 -2.17
C ILE A 80 -3.19 -8.19 -3.38
N LEU A 81 -2.47 -8.26 -4.51
CA LEU A 81 -2.95 -8.93 -5.71
C LEU A 81 -3.17 -10.44 -5.50
N ASN A 82 -2.29 -11.09 -4.73
CA ASN A 82 -2.39 -12.51 -4.41
C ASN A 82 -3.53 -12.81 -3.41
N ASP A 83 -3.72 -11.96 -2.41
CA ASP A 83 -4.84 -12.07 -1.47
C ASP A 83 -6.18 -11.86 -2.18
N LYS A 84 -6.29 -10.88 -3.09
CA LYS A 84 -7.50 -10.72 -3.93
C LYS A 84 -7.82 -11.97 -4.77
N LYS A 85 -6.81 -12.71 -5.24
CA LYS A 85 -7.03 -13.98 -5.95
C LYS A 85 -7.54 -15.09 -5.02
N MET A 86 -7.18 -15.07 -3.73
CA MET A 86 -7.75 -15.99 -2.74
C MET A 86 -9.22 -15.69 -2.43
N PHE A 87 -9.63 -14.42 -2.46
CA PHE A 87 -11.03 -14.03 -2.20
C PHE A 87 -11.94 -14.07 -3.45
N ASN A 88 -11.40 -14.28 -4.65
CA ASN A 88 -12.17 -14.56 -5.88
C ASN A 88 -12.65 -16.04 -5.95
N ILE A 89 -13.23 -16.56 -4.87
CA ILE A 89 -14.08 -17.76 -4.92
C ILE A 89 -15.53 -17.29 -4.96
N GLN A 90 -16.08 -17.33 -6.19
CA GLN A 90 -17.49 -17.19 -6.63
C GLN A 90 -18.06 -15.80 -6.84
#